data_AF-A0A924EAZ5-F1
#
_entry.id   AF-A0A924EAZ5-F1
#
_cell.length_a   1.000
_cell.length_b   1.000
_cell.length_c   1.000
_cell.angle_alpha   90.00
_cell.angle_beta   90.00
_cell.angle_gamma   90.00
#
_symmetry.space_group_name_H-M   'P 1'
#
loop_
_entity.id
_entity.type
_entity.pdbx_description
1 polymer ?
#
loop_
_entity_poly.entity_id
_entity_poly.type
_entity_poly.pdbx_seq_one_letter_code
_entity_poly.pdbx_strand_id
1 'polypeptide(L)' 'MPTHHVEMMEGRTLEQEPKRVAAITGVRVEILGGQPDLVDIAVTDIRRDHWATGGQLWSEPRD' A
#
# COMPACT_ATOMS: atom_id res chain seq x y z
N MET A 1 3.80 -10.20 -15.78
CA MET A 1 3.07 -10.09 -14.51
C MET A 1 3.89 -9.20 -13.59
N PRO A 2 3.71 -7.87 -13.62
CA PRO A 2 4.35 -7.00 -12.65
C PRO A 2 3.69 -7.13 -11.27
N THR A 3 4.53 -7.06 -10.24
CA THR A 3 4.12 -7.06 -8.85
C THR A 3 4.40 -5.68 -8.25
N HIS A 4 3.38 -5.09 -7.63
CA HIS A 4 3.48 -3.84 -6.89
C HIS A 4 3.47 -4.12 -5.39
N HIS A 5 4.45 -3.59 -4.66
CA HIS A 5 4.47 -3.67 -3.20
C HIS A 5 3.94 -2.36 -2.62
N VAL A 6 2.97 -2.47 -1.73
CA VAL A 6 2.39 -1.33 -1.01
C VAL A 6 2.65 -1.54 0.47
N GLU A 7 3.60 -0.78 1.00
CA GLU A 7 3.95 -0.76 2.41
C GLU A 7 3.41 0.51 3.05
N MET A 8 2.54 0.36 4.05
CA MET A 8 1.90 1.49 4.72
C MET A 8 1.68 1.15 6.20
N MET A 9 1.77 2.13 7.09
CA MET A 9 1.43 1.91 8.51
C MET A 9 -0.01 1.41 8.67
N GLU A 10 -0.34 0.49 9.56
CA GLU A 10 -1.71 -0.08 9.73
C GLU A 10 -2.84 0.97 9.92
N GLY A 11 -4.10 0.55 9.73
CA GLY A 11 -5.28 1.38 10.05
C GLY A 11 -6.26 1.69 8.90
N ARG A 12 -6.10 1.04 7.73
CA ARG A 12 -7.14 1.09 6.68
C ARG A 12 -8.42 0.41 7.15
N THR A 13 -9.56 0.94 6.73
CA THR A 13 -10.85 0.27 6.92
C THR A 13 -11.06 -0.84 5.88
N LEU A 14 -11.97 -1.77 6.17
CA LEU A 14 -12.38 -2.83 5.24
C LEU A 14 -12.91 -2.29 3.90
N GLU A 15 -13.41 -1.05 3.86
CA GLU A 15 -13.88 -0.43 2.62
C GLU A 15 -12.78 0.31 1.85
N GLN A 16 -11.73 0.78 2.52
CA GLN A 16 -10.64 1.52 1.90
C GLN A 16 -9.70 0.60 1.11
N GLU A 17 -9.41 -0.58 1.66
CA GLU A 17 -8.45 -1.51 1.07
C GLU A 17 -8.87 -1.99 -0.34
N PRO A 18 -10.12 -2.42 -0.59
CA PRO A 18 -10.56 -2.83 -1.94
C PRO A 18 -10.52 -1.67 -2.94
N LYS A 19 -10.89 -0.47 -2.51
CA LYS A 19 -10.85 0.75 -3.36
C LYS A 19 -9.41 1.08 -3.75
N ARG A 20 -8.45 0.94 -2.82
CA ARG A 20 -7.03 1.20 -3.05
C ARG A 20 -6.46 0.25 -4.09
N VAL A 21 -6.61 -1.06 -3.92
CA VAL A 21 -6.05 -2.05 -4.85
C VAL A 21 -6.67 -1.93 -6.25
N ALA A 22 -7.98 -1.66 -6.33
CA ALA A 22 -8.65 -1.43 -7.60
C ALA A 22 -8.13 -0.19 -8.33
N ALA A 23 -7.94 0.92 -7.62
CA ALA A 23 -7.43 2.16 -8.19
C ALA A 23 -5.98 2.01 -8.70
N ILE A 24 -5.10 1.36 -7.93
CA ILE A 24 -3.72 1.12 -8.33
C ILE A 24 -3.68 0.25 -9.60
N THR A 25 -4.43 -0.85 -9.64
CA THR A 25 -4.51 -1.71 -10.82
C THR A 25 -5.06 -0.97 -12.03
N GLY A 26 -6.11 -0.16 -11.86
CA GLY A 26 -6.72 0.63 -12.93
C GLY A 26 -5.74 1.61 -13.57
N VAL A 27 -5.09 2.45 -12.76
CA VAL A 27 -4.10 3.44 -13.23
C VAL A 27 -2.91 2.76 -13.88
N ARG A 28 -2.44 1.64 -13.31
CA ARG A 28 -1.36 0.83 -13.90
C ARG A 28 -1.73 0.38 -15.31
N VAL A 29 -2.92 -0.21 -15.49
CA VAL A 29 -3.38 -0.70 -16.80
C VAL A 29 -3.59 0.45 -17.77
N GLU A 30 -4.13 1.57 -17.32
CA GLU A 30 -4.30 2.77 -18.14
C GLU A 30 -2.96 3.28 -18.69
N ILE A 31 -1.93 3.39 -17.85
CA ILE A 31 -0.64 3.99 -18.21
C ILE A 31 0.25 3.01 -18.97
N LEU A 32 0.32 1.75 -18.52
CA LEU A 32 1.30 0.76 -18.99
C LEU A 32 0.69 -0.32 -19.90
N GLY A 33 -0.64 -0.31 -20.08
CA GLY A 33 -1.36 -1.32 -20.85
C GLY A 33 -1.40 -2.70 -20.19
N GLY A 34 -1.94 -3.68 -20.92
CA GLY A 34 -2.12 -5.06 -20.45
C GLY A 34 -3.45 -5.29 -19.74
N GLN A 35 -3.59 -6.46 -19.12
CA GLN A 35 -4.84 -6.88 -18.48
C GLN A 35 -4.75 -6.79 -16.94
N PRO A 36 -5.85 -6.46 -16.24
CA PRO A 36 -5.87 -6.36 -14.78
C PRO A 36 -5.47 -7.63 -14.02
N ASP A 37 -5.78 -8.81 -14.57
CA ASP A 37 -5.47 -10.13 -14.02
C ASP A 37 -3.96 -10.46 -14.03
N LEU A 38 -3.16 -9.67 -14.75
CA LEU A 38 -1.70 -9.76 -14.77
C LEU A 38 -1.02 -8.81 -13.76
N VAL A 39 -1.79 -8.09 -12.95
CA VAL A 39 -1.29 -7.13 -11.95
C VAL A 39 -1.41 -7.71 -10.56
N ASP A 40 -0.26 -8.02 -9.95
CA ASP A 40 -0.22 -8.48 -8.57
C ASP A 40 0.06 -7.29 -7.63
N ILE A 41 -0.66 -7.21 -6.52
CA ILE A 41 -0.41 -6.22 -5.46
C ILE A 41 -0.19 -6.95 -4.13
N ALA A 42 1.01 -6.82 -3.58
CA ALA A 42 1.33 -7.29 -2.23
C ALA A 42 1.18 -6.12 -1.24
N VAL A 43 0.24 -6.26 -0.31
CA VAL A 43 -0.03 -5.26 0.72
C VAL A 43 0.65 -5.68 2.02
N THR A 44 1.45 -4.77 2.58
CA THR A 44 2.06 -4.94 3.90
C THR A 44 1.60 -3.81 4.82
N ASP A 45 0.79 -4.16 5.81
CA ASP A 45 0.41 -3.26 6.90
C ASP A 45 1.47 -3.34 8.01
N ILE A 46 2.10 -2.20 8.31
CA ILE A 46 3.20 -2.12 9.27
C ILE A 46 2.70 -1.44 10.53
N ARG A 47 2.85 -2.09 11.69
CA ARG A 47 2.48 -1.47 12.97
C ARG A 47 3.30 -0.20 13.21
N ARG A 48 2.73 0.75 13.95
CA ARG A 48 3.40 2.04 14.21
C ARG A 48 4.72 1.92 14.97
N ASP A 49 4.89 0.87 15.77
CA ASP A 49 6.13 0.54 16.48
C ASP A 49 7.16 -0.21 15.62
N HIS A 50 6.84 -0.51 14.37
CA HIS A 50 7.74 -1.13 13.40
C HIS A 50 8.11 -0.20 12.23
N TRP A 51 7.59 1.04 12.22
CA TRP A 51 7.94 2.05 11.23
C TRP A 51 8.65 3.22 11.92
N ALA A 52 9.79 3.66 11.38
CA ALA A 52 10.55 4.81 11.88
C ALA A 52 10.69 5.90 10.81
N THR A 53 10.76 7.15 11.23
CA THR A 53 11.13 8.26 10.34
C THR A 53 11.94 9.28 11.11
N GLY A 54 13.11 9.65 10.59
CA GLY A 54 14.06 10.53 11.30
C GLY A 54 14.68 9.87 12.53
N GLY A 55 14.81 8.54 12.54
CA GLY A 55 15.35 7.80 13.69
C GLY A 55 14.37 7.60 14.86
N GLN A 56 13.11 8.02 14.71
CA GLN A 56 12.08 7.91 15.73
C GLN A 56 10.95 6.97 15.28
N LEU A 57 10.52 6.04 16.15
CA LEU A 57 9.39 5.15 15.87
C LEU A 57 8.08 5.95 15.84
N TRP A 58 7.13 5.52 14.99
CA TRP A 58 5.82 6.18 14.89
C TRP A 58 4.88 5.86 16.06
N SER A 59 5.26 4.93 16.93
CA SER A 59 4.61 4.68 18.23
C SER A 59 5.04 5.66 19.32
N GLU A 60 6.13 6.40 19.12
CA GLU A 60 6.63 7.38 20.11
C GLU A 60 5.91 8.73 19.95
N PRO A 61 5.76 9.51 21.04
CA PRO A 61 5.28 10.89 20.96
C PRO A 61 6.14 11.71 20.01
N ARG A 62 5.50 12.51 19.14
CA ARG A 62 6.17 13.42 18.22
C ARG A 62 5.83 14.85 18.62
N ASP A 63 6.84 15.71 18.64
CA ASP A 63 6.70 17.16 18.83
C ASP A 63 6.16 17.85 17.56
#